data_AF-A0A0F2L513-F1
#
_entry.id   AF-A0A0F2L513-F1
#
_cell.length_a   1.000
_cell.length_b   1.000
_cell.length_c   1.000
_cell.angle_alpha   90.00
_cell.angle_beta   90.00
_cell.angle_gamma   90.00
#
_symmetry.space_group_name_H-M   'P 1'
#
loop_
_entity.id
_entity.type
_entity.pdbx_description
1 polymer ?
#
loop_
_entity_poly.entity_id
_entity_poly.type
_entity_poly.pdbx_seq_one_letter_code
_entity_poly.pdbx_strand_id
1 'polypeptide(L)'
;QCIAIGGLVPYVLITRGVPRNSRKLALNFLMRIKQETDICVHVLGLGSPIINPILKAIGIDSTDTSTWRVKAAYGKVIMPGGGERHVSGRSISFGGKKATDDDLGRLYDFLGRMGFPLIDRFDDVRTSFEYRALVNAWVVLNSSEAPSSGVFKKLYDEITSMANTQSAVF
;
A
#
# COMPACT_ATOMS: atom_id res chain seq x y z
N GLN A 1 21.43 0.77 13.20
CA GLN A 1 21.41 2.08 12.53
C GLN A 1 20.57 1.94 11.27
N CYS A 2 19.78 2.94 10.87
CA CYS A 2 18.99 2.91 9.64
C CYS A 2 19.23 4.19 8.83
N ILE A 3 19.18 4.09 7.50
CA ILE A 3 19.10 5.25 6.60
C ILE A 3 17.64 5.48 6.22
N ALA A 4 17.21 6.75 6.21
CA ALA A 4 15.87 7.13 5.78
C ALA A 4 15.93 7.79 4.40
N ILE A 5 15.14 7.29 3.44
CA ILE A 5 15.12 7.75 2.06
C ILE A 5 13.79 8.44 1.77
N GLY A 6 13.85 9.75 1.55
CA GLY A 6 12.70 10.58 1.16
C GLY A 6 12.65 10.93 -0.32
N GLY A 7 11.67 11.74 -0.72
CA GLY A 7 11.56 12.29 -2.07
C GLY A 7 11.01 11.35 -3.14
N LEU A 8 10.69 10.09 -2.80
CA LEU A 8 10.22 9.10 -3.77
C LEU A 8 8.70 9.10 -3.99
N VAL A 9 7.92 9.66 -3.07
CA VAL A 9 6.45 9.73 -3.15
C VAL A 9 5.97 10.30 -4.50
N PRO A 10 6.49 11.43 -5.01
CA PRO A 10 6.09 11.95 -6.31
C PRO A 10 6.41 10.97 -7.46
N TYR A 11 7.55 10.31 -7.42
CA TYR A 11 7.95 9.42 -8.52
C TYR A 11 7.10 8.15 -8.58
N VAL A 12 6.62 7.67 -7.43
CA VAL A 12 5.86 6.42 -7.33
C VAL A 12 4.35 6.64 -7.45
N LEU A 13 3.79 7.66 -6.79
CA LEU A 13 2.34 7.78 -6.59
C LEU A 13 1.64 8.77 -7.52
N ILE A 14 2.33 9.74 -8.11
CA ILE A 14 1.71 10.68 -9.06
C ILE A 14 2.12 10.39 -10.51
N THR A 15 1.36 10.96 -11.45
CA THR A 15 1.61 10.82 -12.90
C THR A 15 1.86 12.15 -13.60
N ARG A 16 1.48 13.28 -12.97
CA ARG A 16 1.63 14.62 -13.53
C ARG A 16 2.92 15.26 -13.03
N GLY A 17 3.67 15.89 -13.94
CA GLY A 17 4.88 16.64 -13.58
C GLY A 17 6.07 15.77 -13.18
N VAL A 18 6.06 14.47 -13.55
CA VAL A 18 7.15 13.52 -13.27
C VAL A 18 7.71 12.92 -14.56
N PRO A 19 8.98 12.50 -14.58
CA PRO A 19 9.59 11.88 -15.75
C PRO A 19 8.83 10.63 -16.21
N ARG A 20 8.93 10.31 -17.51
CA ARG A 20 8.42 9.03 -18.03
C ARG A 20 9.08 7.88 -17.27
N ASN A 21 8.30 6.86 -16.92
CA ASN A 21 8.76 5.71 -16.13
C ASN A 21 9.29 6.06 -14.72
N SER A 22 8.89 7.20 -14.14
CA SER A 22 9.28 7.65 -12.78
C SER A 22 9.19 6.55 -11.72
N ARG A 23 8.14 5.71 -11.77
CA ARG A 23 7.95 4.59 -10.83
C ARG A 23 9.09 3.59 -10.90
N LYS A 24 9.45 3.16 -12.12
CA LYS A 24 10.53 2.20 -12.35
C LYS A 24 11.88 2.79 -11.93
N LEU A 25 12.11 4.07 -12.24
CA LEU A 25 13.32 4.77 -11.80
C LEU A 25 13.45 4.80 -10.28
N ALA A 26 12.39 5.14 -9.55
CA ALA A 26 12.39 5.16 -8.09
C ALA A 26 12.63 3.77 -7.48
N LEU A 27 12.01 2.73 -8.02
CA LEU A 27 12.18 1.36 -7.51
C LEU A 27 13.58 0.82 -7.83
N ASN A 28 14.12 1.08 -9.03
CA ASN A 28 15.49 0.71 -9.37
C ASN A 28 16.52 1.42 -8.49
N PHE A 29 16.27 2.68 -8.14
CA PHE A 29 17.10 3.41 -7.18
C PHE A 29 17.13 2.71 -5.82
N LEU A 30 15.97 2.31 -5.29
CA LEU A 30 15.89 1.56 -4.03
C LEU A 30 16.60 0.20 -4.11
N MET A 31 16.44 -0.53 -5.22
CA MET A 31 17.16 -1.79 -5.45
C MET A 31 18.67 -1.57 -5.42
N ARG A 32 19.17 -0.53 -6.09
CA ARG A 32 20.60 -0.22 -6.12
C ARG A 32 21.14 0.10 -4.73
N ILE A 33 20.41 0.88 -3.93
CA ILE A 33 20.80 1.16 -2.55
C ILE A 33 20.89 -0.15 -1.75
N LYS A 34 19.88 -1.03 -1.82
CA LYS A 34 19.93 -2.31 -1.09
C LYS A 34 21.04 -3.26 -1.56
N GLN A 35 21.52 -3.13 -2.80
CA GLN A 35 22.69 -3.87 -3.30
C GLN A 35 24.02 -3.30 -2.81
N GLU A 36 24.06 -2.03 -2.42
CA GLU A 36 25.27 -1.32 -1.99
C GLU A 36 25.37 -1.18 -0.46
N THR A 37 24.34 -1.57 0.29
CA THR A 37 24.33 -1.45 1.75
C THR A 37 23.64 -2.61 2.46
N ASP A 38 24.28 -3.09 3.51
CA ASP A 38 23.72 -4.04 4.47
C ASP A 38 23.00 -3.35 5.64
N ILE A 39 22.96 -2.00 5.64
CA ILE A 39 22.29 -1.22 6.68
C ILE A 39 20.77 -1.25 6.44
N CYS A 40 20.00 -1.19 7.52
CA CYS A 40 18.56 -1.00 7.48
C CYS A 40 18.16 0.23 6.65
N VAL A 41 17.22 0.06 5.73
CA VAL A 41 16.68 1.13 4.87
C VAL A 41 15.21 1.36 5.18
N HIS A 42 14.90 2.58 5.60
CA HIS A 42 13.54 3.07 5.81
C HIS A 42 13.13 3.98 4.64
N VAL A 43 12.02 3.67 3.96
CA VAL A 43 11.55 4.49 2.83
C VAL A 43 10.37 5.34 3.26
N LEU A 44 10.53 6.66 3.15
CA LEU A 44 9.55 7.60 3.68
C LEU A 44 8.31 7.73 2.79
N GLY A 45 7.14 7.58 3.40
CA GLY A 45 5.82 7.89 2.81
C GLY A 45 5.32 6.95 1.71
N LEU A 46 5.97 5.81 1.44
CA LEU A 46 5.55 4.85 0.42
C LEU A 46 4.67 3.70 0.96
N GLY A 47 4.43 3.65 2.27
CA GLY A 47 3.63 2.60 2.89
C GLY A 47 2.21 2.52 2.32
N SER A 48 1.86 1.40 1.72
CA SER A 48 0.49 1.09 1.29
C SER A 48 0.37 -0.38 0.89
N PRO A 49 -0.83 -0.99 0.94
CA PRO A 49 -1.02 -2.40 0.60
C PRO A 49 -0.53 -2.78 -0.81
N ILE A 50 -0.57 -1.86 -1.76
CA ILE A 50 -0.14 -2.12 -3.15
C ILE A 50 1.39 -1.99 -3.33
N ILE A 51 2.06 -1.22 -2.48
CA ILE A 51 3.51 -0.95 -2.59
C ILE A 51 4.31 -1.83 -1.63
N ASN A 52 3.77 -2.15 -0.45
CA ASN A 52 4.46 -2.95 0.58
C ASN A 52 5.01 -4.29 0.04
N PRO A 53 4.27 -5.07 -0.79
CA PRO A 53 4.82 -6.29 -1.39
C PRO A 53 6.02 -6.04 -2.30
N ILE A 54 6.03 -4.92 -3.03
CA ILE A 54 7.14 -4.52 -3.91
C ILE A 54 8.36 -4.12 -3.07
N LEU A 55 8.17 -3.29 -2.04
CA LEU A 55 9.25 -2.88 -1.13
C LEU A 55 9.86 -4.10 -0.43
N LYS A 56 9.01 -5.03 0.01
CA LYS A 56 9.46 -6.29 0.60
C LYS A 56 10.26 -7.14 -0.39
N ALA A 57 9.82 -7.24 -1.65
CA ALA A 57 10.55 -7.96 -2.70
C ALA A 57 11.93 -7.34 -3.02
N ILE A 58 12.08 -6.02 -2.85
CA ILE A 58 13.36 -5.31 -2.97
C ILE A 58 14.27 -5.57 -1.74
N GLY A 59 13.70 -6.00 -0.61
CA GLY A 59 14.42 -6.14 0.67
C GLY A 59 14.47 -4.84 1.48
N ILE A 60 13.51 -3.92 1.28
CA ILE A 60 13.37 -2.72 2.11
C ILE A 60 12.86 -3.11 3.50
N ASP A 61 13.54 -2.57 4.52
CA ASP A 61 13.34 -2.97 5.91
C ASP A 61 12.09 -2.34 6.54
N SER A 62 11.77 -1.09 6.21
CA SER A 62 10.58 -0.41 6.75
C SER A 62 10.10 0.77 5.90
N THR A 63 8.88 1.22 6.17
CA THR A 63 8.27 2.40 5.53
C THR A 63 7.21 2.99 6.45
N ASP A 64 6.85 4.25 6.24
CA ASP A 64 5.74 4.92 6.91
C ASP A 64 4.66 5.36 5.91
N THR A 65 3.48 5.70 6.45
CA THR A 65 2.39 6.30 5.67
C THR A 65 1.39 6.99 6.59
N SER A 66 0.93 8.18 6.20
CA SER A 66 -0.23 8.85 6.79
C SER A 66 -1.55 8.50 6.09
N THR A 67 -1.48 7.68 5.04
CA THR A 67 -2.62 7.39 4.15
C THR A 67 -3.80 6.77 4.89
N TRP A 68 -3.56 5.92 5.90
CA TRP A 68 -4.63 5.28 6.67
C TRP A 68 -5.61 6.29 7.29
N ARG A 69 -5.06 7.36 7.87
CA ARG A 69 -5.83 8.44 8.50
C ARG A 69 -6.42 9.38 7.46
N VAL A 70 -5.62 9.78 6.46
CA VAL A 70 -6.07 10.72 5.41
C VAL A 70 -7.25 10.14 4.63
N LYS A 71 -7.19 8.86 4.24
CA LYS A 71 -8.30 8.19 3.53
C LYS A 71 -9.56 8.05 4.38
N ALA A 72 -9.41 7.76 5.67
CA ALA A 72 -10.53 7.71 6.59
C ALA A 72 -11.26 9.06 6.70
N ALA A 73 -10.51 10.17 6.69
CA ALA A 73 -11.06 11.53 6.76
C ALA A 73 -11.92 11.86 5.53
N TYR A 74 -11.52 11.34 4.37
CA TYR A 74 -12.28 11.41 3.13
C TYR A 74 -13.41 10.37 3.03
N GLY A 75 -13.75 9.67 4.12
CA GLY A 75 -14.85 8.70 4.12
C GLY A 75 -14.53 7.39 3.40
N LYS A 76 -13.24 7.04 3.28
CA LYS A 76 -12.76 5.88 2.51
C LYS A 76 -12.12 4.81 3.37
N VAL A 77 -12.23 3.58 2.89
CA VAL A 77 -11.44 2.43 3.35
C VAL A 77 -10.42 1.99 2.31
N ILE A 78 -9.27 1.52 2.78
CA ILE A 78 -8.23 0.90 1.98
C ILE A 78 -8.56 -0.58 1.83
N MET A 79 -8.49 -1.10 0.61
CA MET A 79 -8.76 -2.52 0.33
C MET A 79 -7.48 -3.35 0.46
N PRO A 80 -7.58 -4.62 0.90
CA PRO A 80 -6.45 -5.55 0.84
C PRO A 80 -6.03 -5.75 -0.62
N GLY A 81 -4.73 -5.81 -0.87
CA GLY A 81 -4.14 -5.84 -2.23
C GLY A 81 -4.14 -4.49 -2.96
N GLY A 82 -4.71 -3.43 -2.35
CA GLY A 82 -4.63 -2.06 -2.83
C GLY A 82 -5.93 -1.47 -3.35
N GLY A 83 -5.89 -0.15 -3.57
CA GLY A 83 -7.07 0.64 -3.94
C GLY A 83 -7.89 1.06 -2.73
N GLU A 84 -8.97 1.79 -3.01
CA GLU A 84 -9.84 2.37 -1.98
C GLU A 84 -11.31 2.29 -2.38
N ARG A 85 -12.18 2.31 -1.38
CA ARG A 85 -13.62 2.46 -1.54
C ARG A 85 -14.15 3.55 -0.66
N HIS A 86 -15.04 4.37 -1.21
CA HIS A 86 -15.80 5.34 -0.44
C HIS A 86 -16.99 4.64 0.21
N VAL A 87 -17.03 4.67 1.54
CA VAL A 87 -18.03 3.96 2.35
C VAL A 87 -18.95 4.91 3.10
N SER A 88 -18.54 6.18 3.23
CA SER A 88 -19.38 7.16 3.90
C SER A 88 -20.55 7.56 3.01
N GLY A 89 -21.67 7.94 3.62
CA GLY A 89 -22.82 8.51 2.90
C GLY A 89 -22.60 9.92 2.36
N ARG A 90 -21.39 10.49 2.52
CA ARG A 90 -21.06 11.85 2.06
C ARG A 90 -20.94 11.89 0.53
N SER A 91 -21.23 13.05 -0.05
CA SER A 91 -21.05 13.27 -1.49
C SER A 91 -19.59 13.12 -1.89
N ILE A 92 -19.34 12.37 -2.97
CA ILE A 92 -18.00 12.13 -3.49
C ILE A 92 -17.64 13.29 -4.41
N SER A 93 -16.74 14.17 -3.97
CA SER A 93 -16.21 15.25 -4.82
C SER A 93 -14.99 14.81 -5.64
N PHE A 94 -14.24 13.78 -5.19
CA PHE A 94 -13.04 13.34 -5.90
C PHE A 94 -12.57 11.92 -5.54
N GLY A 95 -12.29 11.12 -6.58
CA GLY A 95 -11.51 9.88 -6.54
C GLY A 95 -12.10 8.73 -5.71
N GLY A 96 -12.07 7.51 -6.26
CA GLY A 96 -12.48 6.29 -5.55
C GLY A 96 -13.91 5.85 -5.86
N LYS A 97 -14.12 4.54 -5.99
CA LYS A 97 -15.43 3.93 -6.23
C LYS A 97 -16.22 3.89 -4.93
N LYS A 98 -17.54 4.11 -4.99
CA LYS A 98 -18.43 3.76 -3.87
C LYS A 98 -18.29 2.26 -3.59
N ALA A 99 -18.25 1.87 -2.32
CA ALA A 99 -18.20 0.47 -1.94
C ALA A 99 -19.48 -0.25 -2.39
N THR A 100 -19.32 -1.43 -3.00
CA THR A 100 -20.40 -2.40 -3.15
C THR A 100 -20.50 -3.30 -1.91
N ASP A 101 -21.57 -4.08 -1.80
CA ASP A 101 -21.69 -5.07 -0.74
C ASP A 101 -20.59 -6.15 -0.85
N ASP A 102 -20.22 -6.54 -2.07
CA ASP A 102 -19.08 -7.45 -2.31
C ASP A 102 -17.75 -6.88 -1.83
N ASP A 103 -17.50 -5.57 -2.04
CA ASP A 103 -16.29 -4.92 -1.54
C ASP A 103 -16.26 -4.98 -0.01
N LEU A 104 -17.39 -4.70 0.64
CA LEU A 104 -17.50 -4.71 2.11
C LEU A 104 -17.40 -6.12 2.68
N GLY A 105 -18.01 -7.11 2.04
CA GLY A 105 -17.88 -8.53 2.41
C GLY A 105 -16.43 -8.99 2.34
N ARG A 106 -15.72 -8.69 1.23
CA ARG A 106 -14.29 -8.99 1.10
C ARG A 106 -13.45 -8.33 2.20
N LEU A 107 -13.74 -7.08 2.54
CA LEU A 107 -13.03 -6.38 3.60
C LEU A 107 -13.30 -7.00 4.97
N TYR A 108 -14.56 -7.33 5.27
CA TYR A 108 -14.96 -8.00 6.49
C TYR A 108 -14.24 -9.35 6.66
N ASP A 109 -14.26 -10.19 5.61
CA ASP A 109 -13.59 -11.48 5.61
C ASP A 109 -12.07 -11.35 5.83
N PHE A 110 -11.45 -10.36 5.17
CA PHE A 110 -10.03 -10.06 5.38
C PHE A 110 -9.76 -9.68 6.85
N LEU A 111 -10.54 -8.77 7.42
CA LEU A 111 -10.38 -8.32 8.81
C LEU A 111 -10.55 -9.49 9.79
N GLY A 112 -11.53 -10.37 9.55
CA GLY A 112 -11.79 -11.54 10.40
C GLY A 112 -10.63 -12.52 10.38
N ARG A 113 -10.14 -12.88 9.18
CA ARG A 113 -8.97 -13.76 9.03
C ARG A 113 -7.70 -13.19 9.67
N MET A 114 -7.53 -11.87 9.64
CA MET A 114 -6.38 -11.19 10.23
C MET A 114 -6.58 -10.83 11.71
N GLY A 115 -7.68 -11.25 12.35
CA GLY A 115 -7.93 -11.05 13.78
C GLY A 115 -8.13 -9.59 14.18
N PHE A 116 -8.83 -8.80 13.36
CA PHE A 116 -9.13 -7.41 13.72
C PHE A 116 -10.00 -7.34 15.00
N PRO A 117 -9.55 -6.68 16.07
CA PRO A 117 -10.15 -6.82 17.40
C PRO A 117 -11.53 -6.16 17.55
N LEU A 118 -11.97 -5.33 16.60
CA LEU A 118 -13.24 -4.59 16.66
C LEU A 118 -14.22 -5.03 15.57
N ILE A 119 -14.07 -6.24 15.03
CA ILE A 119 -14.84 -6.70 13.87
C ILE A 119 -16.37 -6.70 14.09
N ASP A 120 -16.83 -6.92 15.33
CA ASP A 120 -18.25 -6.88 15.68
C ASP A 120 -18.90 -5.50 15.48
N ARG A 121 -18.08 -4.47 15.28
CA ARG A 121 -18.50 -3.08 15.01
C ARG A 121 -18.35 -2.71 13.53
N PHE A 122 -18.30 -3.68 12.61
CA PHE A 122 -17.98 -3.41 11.20
C PHE A 122 -18.85 -2.35 10.54
N ASP A 123 -20.12 -2.22 10.91
CA ASP A 123 -21.00 -1.21 10.35
C ASP A 123 -20.57 0.24 10.65
N ASP A 124 -19.79 0.47 11.71
CA ASP A 124 -19.21 1.77 12.05
C ASP A 124 -18.31 2.31 10.93
N VAL A 125 -17.87 1.47 9.99
CA VAL A 125 -17.09 1.88 8.82
C VAL A 125 -17.79 2.96 8.00
N ARG A 126 -19.13 2.99 8.01
CA ARG A 126 -19.94 3.97 7.26
C ARG A 126 -20.06 5.31 7.96
N THR A 127 -19.98 5.33 9.29
CA THR A 127 -20.35 6.49 10.12
C THR A 127 -19.15 7.07 10.88
N SER A 128 -18.23 6.25 11.40
CA SER A 128 -17.09 6.68 12.23
C SER A 128 -15.81 6.87 11.42
N PHE A 129 -15.19 8.04 11.60
CA PHE A 129 -13.87 8.33 11.07
C PHE A 129 -12.79 7.48 11.73
N GLU A 130 -12.84 7.38 13.06
CA GLU A 130 -11.90 6.64 13.89
C GLU A 130 -11.91 5.16 13.52
N TYR A 131 -13.10 4.58 13.35
CA TYR A 131 -13.24 3.19 12.94
C TYR A 131 -12.62 2.93 11.55
N ARG A 132 -12.90 3.80 10.57
CA ARG A 132 -12.23 3.72 9.25
C ARG A 132 -10.73 3.84 9.36
N ALA A 133 -10.23 4.72 10.23
CA ALA A 133 -8.79 4.91 10.40
C ALA A 133 -8.13 3.64 10.97
N LEU A 134 -8.76 2.99 11.96
CA LEU A 134 -8.31 1.72 12.52
C LEU A 134 -8.33 0.59 11.49
N VAL A 135 -9.43 0.44 10.75
CA VAL A 135 -9.55 -0.53 9.65
C VAL A 135 -8.45 -0.30 8.61
N ASN A 136 -8.23 0.95 8.19
CA ASN A 136 -7.21 1.28 7.20
C ASN A 136 -5.79 0.97 7.69
N ALA A 137 -5.48 1.30 8.94
CA ALA A 137 -4.20 0.98 9.55
C ALA A 137 -4.01 -0.54 9.61
N TRP A 138 -5.04 -1.29 10.00
CA TRP A 138 -5.00 -2.74 10.04
C TRP A 138 -4.71 -3.35 8.66
N VAL A 139 -5.38 -2.87 7.61
CA VAL A 139 -5.13 -3.33 6.24
C VAL A 139 -3.71 -3.00 5.79
N VAL A 140 -3.21 -1.78 6.06
CA VAL A 140 -1.83 -1.38 5.71
C VAL A 140 -0.79 -2.28 6.37
N LEU A 141 -1.00 -2.64 7.65
CA LEU A 141 -0.08 -3.44 8.43
C LEU A 141 -0.10 -4.93 8.04
N ASN A 142 -1.28 -5.46 7.71
CA ASN A 142 -1.50 -6.89 7.60
C ASN A 142 -1.67 -7.40 6.16
N SER A 143 -1.89 -6.51 5.18
CA SER A 143 -2.04 -6.93 3.78
C SER A 143 -0.68 -7.28 3.17
N SER A 144 -0.49 -8.55 2.82
CA SER A 144 0.62 -9.05 2.00
C SER A 144 0.19 -9.45 0.59
N GLU A 145 -1.05 -9.14 0.19
CA GLU A 145 -1.57 -9.48 -1.14
C GLU A 145 -0.76 -8.77 -2.23
N ALA A 146 -0.28 -9.55 -3.21
CA ALA A 146 0.38 -8.99 -4.38
C ALA A 146 -0.59 -8.08 -5.16
N PRO A 147 -0.10 -7.01 -5.80
CA PRO A 147 -0.94 -6.19 -6.66
C PRO A 147 -1.63 -7.07 -7.72
N SER A 148 -2.95 -6.96 -7.88
CA SER A 148 -3.69 -7.86 -8.77
C SER A 148 -3.74 -7.39 -10.22
N SER A 149 -3.52 -6.09 -10.48
CA SER A 149 -3.64 -5.50 -11.82
C SER A 149 -2.88 -4.17 -11.96
N GLY A 150 -2.81 -3.67 -13.19
CA GLY A 150 -2.28 -2.35 -13.51
C GLY A 150 -0.75 -2.25 -13.47
N VAL A 151 -0.24 -1.02 -13.36
CA VAL A 151 1.20 -0.73 -13.44
C VAL A 151 1.99 -1.37 -12.29
N PHE A 152 1.43 -1.42 -11.08
CA PHE A 152 2.12 -1.99 -9.92
C PHE A 152 2.23 -3.51 -9.98
N LYS A 153 1.28 -4.20 -10.62
CA LYS A 153 1.42 -5.63 -10.89
C LYS A 153 2.58 -5.92 -11.83
N LYS A 154 2.69 -5.17 -12.94
CA LYS A 154 3.82 -5.29 -13.86
C LYS A 154 5.16 -5.06 -13.16
N LEU A 155 5.25 -4.02 -12.34
CA LEU A 155 6.47 -3.71 -11.56
C LEU A 155 6.78 -4.80 -10.53
N TYR A 156 5.78 -5.33 -9.85
CA TYR A 156 5.94 -6.43 -8.90
C TYR A 156 6.48 -7.70 -9.59
N ASP A 157 5.93 -8.07 -10.74
CA ASP A 157 6.38 -9.24 -11.51
C ASP A 157 7.81 -9.06 -12.04
N GLU A 158 8.13 -7.89 -12.58
CA GLU A 158 9.50 -7.56 -13.01
C GLU A 158 10.49 -7.69 -11.84
N ILE A 159 10.20 -7.10 -10.67
CA ILE A 159 11.12 -7.11 -9.53
C ILE A 159 11.28 -8.51 -8.95
N THR A 160 10.18 -9.26 -8.79
CA THR A 160 10.23 -10.61 -8.24
C THR A 160 10.94 -11.59 -9.18
N SER A 161 10.76 -11.46 -10.50
CA SER A 161 11.53 -12.26 -11.46
C SER A 161 13.04 -12.00 -11.37
N MET A 162 13.46 -10.73 -11.25
CA MET A 162 14.87 -10.36 -11.08
C MET A 162 15.48 -10.92 -9.79
N ALA A 163 14.74 -10.84 -8.68
CA ALA A 163 15.17 -11.38 -7.38
C ALA A 163 15.37 -12.91 -7.42
N ASN A 164 14.48 -13.62 -8.11
CA ASN A 164 14.58 -15.07 -8.29
C ASN A 164 15.78 -15.45 -9.17
N THR A 165 16.11 -14.67 -10.20
CA THR A 165 17.29 -14.93 -11.03
C THR A 165 18.60 -14.69 -10.26
N GLN A 166 18.67 -13.68 -9.39
CA GLN A 166 19.86 -13.42 -8.58
C GLN A 166 20.10 -14.48 -7.49
N SER A 167 19.03 -15.09 -6.98
CA SER A 167 19.12 -16.15 -5.96
C SER A 167 19.54 -17.52 -6.54
N ALA A 168 19.39 -17.72 -7.86
CA ALA A 168 19.71 -18.98 -8.54
C ALA A 168 21.16 -19.07 -9.05
N VAL A 169 21.99 -18.05 -8.80
CA VAL A 169 23.38 -17.93 -9.29
C VAL A 169 24.41 -18.26 -8.18
N PHE A 170 23.96 -18.77 -7.04
CA PHE A 170 24.82 -19.23 -5.93
C PHE A 170 24.56 -20.69 -5.58
#